data_AF-A0A7X8Z8D6-F1
#
_entry.id   AF-A0A7X8Z8D6-F1
#
_cell.length_a   1.000
_cell.length_b   1.000
_cell.length_c   1.000
_cell.angle_alpha   90.00
_cell.angle_beta   90.00
_cell.angle_gamma   90.00
#
_symmetry.space_group_name_H-M   'P 1'
#
loop_
_entity.id
_entity.type
_entity.pdbx_description
1 polymer ?
#
loop_
_entity_poly.entity_id
_entity_poly.type
_entity_poly.pdbx_seq_one_letter_code
_entity_poly.pdbx_strand_id
1 'polypeptide(L)'
;MFSLSVFVTGRSIDAQAAAEGLVLLKNDAALPFCKDTKNVALFGTTSYDMIAGGTGSGNVNKAYIRNLSDGLRENGLTVDPTIEDWYTKYIAFKKADNAVSAARISMLLGDAVLSEPATPKKLISSSVKDNDIAVITIGRNAGEGADRKITNGDWTLTAEERELLQNVTDEYHAAGKKVVVVLNIGGVIETASWKDLPDAILLAWTPGQEVGYTVADVLKGKSYPSGKLPMTFPVNYFDIPSSFNFPYEVSSGSGFDFSSFFSGRKKEPKKDIDYINYEEGIWVGYRYFTTAKKEVSYPFGYGLSYTSFQYGKPSVKVDKDGNISASVTITNTGKRTGKEIVELYVLAPESPVQEISVTR
;
A
#
# COMPACT_ATOMS: atom_id res chain seq x y z
N MET A 1 -26.25 -19.46 -19.17
CA MET A 1 -26.93 -18.59 -18.18
C MET A 1 -26.35 -18.72 -16.76
N PHE A 2 -25.65 -19.83 -16.42
CA PHE A 2 -24.96 -20.02 -15.13
C PHE A 2 -23.59 -19.31 -14.96
N SER A 3 -23.04 -18.65 -15.99
CA SER A 3 -21.76 -17.93 -15.84
C SER A 3 -21.93 -16.45 -15.48
N LEU A 4 -22.90 -15.73 -16.05
CA LEU A 4 -23.00 -14.28 -15.86
C LEU A 4 -23.39 -13.88 -14.43
N SER A 5 -24.29 -14.61 -13.76
CA SER A 5 -24.66 -14.27 -12.38
C SER A 5 -23.53 -14.55 -11.39
N VAL A 6 -22.75 -15.62 -11.56
CA VAL A 6 -21.60 -15.93 -10.70
C VAL A 6 -20.51 -14.86 -10.82
N PHE A 7 -20.21 -14.40 -12.05
CA PHE A 7 -19.24 -13.31 -12.25
C PHE A 7 -19.71 -11.95 -11.71
N VAL A 8 -21.00 -11.63 -11.84
CA VAL A 8 -21.56 -10.38 -11.28
C VAL A 8 -21.57 -10.41 -9.75
N THR A 9 -21.88 -11.57 -9.15
CA THR A 9 -21.89 -11.73 -7.68
C THR A 9 -20.46 -11.74 -7.12
N GLY A 10 -19.52 -12.43 -7.78
CA GLY A 10 -18.09 -12.42 -7.41
C GLY A 10 -17.49 -11.02 -7.46
N ARG A 11 -17.78 -10.26 -8.51
CA ARG A 11 -17.35 -8.85 -8.64
C ARG A 11 -17.84 -7.97 -7.49
N SER A 12 -19.09 -8.16 -7.04
CA SER A 12 -19.64 -7.39 -5.92
C SER A 12 -19.00 -7.74 -4.57
N ILE A 13 -18.61 -9.00 -4.37
CA ILE A 13 -17.94 -9.47 -3.15
C ILE A 13 -16.49 -9.00 -3.15
N ASP A 14 -15.78 -9.11 -4.28
CA ASP A 14 -14.40 -8.65 -4.42
C ASP A 14 -14.29 -7.13 -4.20
N ALA A 15 -15.20 -6.35 -4.78
CA ALA A 15 -15.23 -4.90 -4.59
C ALA A 15 -15.51 -4.51 -3.13
N GLN A 16 -16.40 -5.24 -2.43
CA GLN A 16 -16.67 -5.01 -1.02
C GLN A 16 -15.47 -5.38 -0.14
N ALA A 17 -14.89 -6.56 -0.33
CA ALA A 17 -13.72 -7.01 0.41
C ALA A 17 -12.51 -6.08 0.18
N ALA A 18 -12.32 -5.66 -1.07
CA ALA A 18 -11.32 -4.67 -1.44
C ALA A 18 -11.53 -3.35 -0.69
N ALA A 19 -12.73 -2.76 -0.75
CA ALA A 19 -13.02 -1.50 -0.07
C ALA A 19 -12.84 -1.58 1.45
N GLU A 20 -13.21 -2.71 2.08
CA GLU A 20 -13.01 -2.93 3.51
C GLU A 20 -11.54 -3.15 3.90
N GLY A 21 -10.69 -3.56 2.95
CA GLY A 21 -9.24 -3.71 3.12
C GLY A 21 -8.42 -2.45 2.84
N LEU A 22 -9.01 -1.43 2.20
CA LEU A 22 -8.39 -0.12 1.98
C LEU A 22 -8.18 0.60 3.33
N VAL A 23 -6.97 1.12 3.54
CA VAL A 23 -6.57 1.79 4.79
C VAL A 23 -6.35 3.27 4.54
N LEU A 24 -7.11 4.13 5.21
CA LEU A 24 -6.88 5.57 5.16
C LEU A 24 -5.79 5.94 6.18
N LEU A 25 -4.63 6.38 5.69
CA LEU A 25 -3.45 6.66 6.52
C LEU A 25 -3.35 8.12 6.94
N LYS A 26 -3.87 9.04 6.13
CA LYS A 26 -3.90 10.48 6.42
C LYS A 26 -5.12 11.09 5.75
N ASN A 27 -5.74 12.08 6.39
CA ASN A 27 -6.84 12.83 5.79
C ASN A 27 -7.09 14.21 6.43
N ASP A 28 -6.51 15.25 5.86
CA ASP A 28 -6.68 16.67 6.23
C ASP A 28 -7.84 17.29 5.43
N ALA A 29 -9.01 16.65 5.55
CA ALA A 29 -10.26 17.01 4.85
C ALA A 29 -10.18 17.02 3.32
N ALA A 30 -9.30 16.21 2.73
CA ALA A 30 -9.24 16.00 1.28
C ALA A 30 -10.15 14.84 0.81
N LEU A 31 -10.42 13.86 1.67
CA LEU A 31 -11.26 12.71 1.38
C LEU A 31 -12.48 12.58 2.31
N PRO A 32 -13.61 12.03 1.81
CA PRO A 32 -13.86 11.80 0.39
C PRO A 32 -13.94 13.15 -0.35
N PHE A 33 -13.74 13.14 -1.67
CA PHE A 33 -13.79 14.35 -2.48
C PHE A 33 -15.05 15.16 -2.20
N CYS A 34 -14.88 16.49 -2.22
CA CYS A 34 -16.00 17.40 -2.13
C CYS A 34 -17.05 17.08 -3.20
N LYS A 35 -18.32 17.36 -2.88
CA LYS A 35 -19.43 17.07 -3.80
C LYS A 35 -19.24 17.77 -5.15
N ASP A 36 -18.70 18.98 -5.11
CA ASP A 36 -18.48 19.84 -6.27
C ASP A 36 -17.20 19.52 -7.06
N THR A 37 -16.35 18.61 -6.58
CA THR A 37 -15.20 18.10 -7.34
C THR A 37 -15.72 17.42 -8.61
N LYS A 38 -15.27 17.93 -9.76
CA LYS A 38 -15.57 17.44 -11.11
C LYS A 38 -14.30 17.06 -11.85
N ASN A 39 -13.26 17.88 -11.79
CA ASN A 39 -12.05 17.72 -12.58
C ASN A 39 -10.89 17.24 -11.71
N VAL A 40 -10.19 16.19 -12.16
CA VAL A 40 -9.10 15.54 -11.42
C VAL A 40 -7.84 15.48 -12.28
N ALA A 41 -6.76 16.07 -11.77
CA ALA A 41 -5.43 15.83 -12.32
C ALA A 41 -4.87 14.52 -11.75
N LEU A 42 -4.73 13.52 -12.60
CA LEU A 42 -4.36 12.17 -12.19
C LEU A 42 -2.91 11.87 -12.61
N PHE A 43 -2.00 11.88 -11.64
CA PHE A 43 -0.58 11.62 -11.84
C PHE A 43 -0.18 10.22 -11.37
N GLY A 44 1.03 9.81 -11.75
CA GLY A 44 1.61 8.50 -11.46
C GLY A 44 1.30 7.46 -12.52
N THR A 45 2.32 6.75 -13.01
CA THR A 45 2.17 5.67 -14.01
C THR A 45 1.13 4.63 -13.57
N THR A 46 1.18 4.28 -12.29
CA THR A 46 0.29 3.29 -11.68
C THR A 46 -1.14 3.78 -11.45
N SER A 47 -1.49 5.02 -11.82
CA SER A 47 -2.90 5.43 -11.95
C SER A 47 -3.56 4.84 -13.20
N TYR A 48 -2.75 4.57 -14.23
CA TYR A 48 -3.19 4.08 -15.54
C TYR A 48 -2.81 2.61 -15.78
N ASP A 49 -1.78 2.12 -15.07
CA ASP A 49 -1.30 0.74 -15.11
C ASP A 49 -1.27 0.14 -13.69
N MET A 50 -2.46 -0.05 -13.11
CA MET A 50 -2.60 -0.47 -11.71
C MET A 50 -2.11 -1.90 -11.47
N ILE A 51 -1.63 -2.14 -10.26
CA ILE A 51 -1.13 -3.43 -9.78
C ILE A 51 -2.27 -4.15 -9.04
N ALA A 52 -2.76 -5.23 -9.66
CA ALA A 52 -3.85 -6.05 -9.12
C ALA A 52 -3.38 -7.15 -8.16
N GLY A 53 -2.09 -7.44 -8.06
CA GLY A 53 -1.54 -8.49 -7.20
C GLY A 53 -0.05 -8.70 -7.38
N GLY A 54 0.52 -9.52 -6.49
CA GLY A 54 1.92 -9.98 -6.56
C GLY A 54 2.20 -10.88 -7.77
N THR A 55 3.48 -11.20 -7.97
CA THR A 55 3.93 -12.13 -9.03
C THR A 55 4.26 -13.51 -8.47
N GLY A 56 4.61 -14.49 -9.32
CA GLY A 56 4.86 -15.88 -8.91
C GLY A 56 3.60 -16.74 -8.80
N SER A 57 3.61 -17.76 -7.94
CA SER A 57 2.51 -18.74 -7.81
C SER A 57 1.16 -18.13 -7.39
N GLY A 58 1.17 -16.99 -6.69
CA GLY A 58 -0.04 -16.24 -6.32
C GLY A 58 -0.64 -15.41 -7.46
N ASN A 59 -0.01 -15.36 -8.63
CA ASN A 59 -0.52 -14.63 -9.76
C ASN A 59 -1.65 -15.41 -10.46
N VAL A 60 -2.72 -14.71 -10.80
CA VAL A 60 -3.85 -15.26 -11.56
C VAL A 60 -3.92 -14.64 -12.94
N ASN A 61 -4.44 -15.39 -13.91
CA ASN A 61 -4.76 -14.89 -15.24
C ASN A 61 -5.99 -13.99 -15.14
N LYS A 62 -5.79 -12.69 -15.35
CA LYS A 62 -6.83 -11.66 -15.21
C LYS A 62 -7.35 -11.33 -16.61
N ALA A 63 -8.66 -11.31 -16.79
CA ALA A 63 -9.26 -10.89 -18.05
C ALA A 63 -9.02 -9.40 -18.33
N TYR A 64 -8.88 -8.60 -17.27
CA TYR A 64 -8.57 -7.18 -17.29
C TYR A 64 -8.04 -6.74 -15.92
N ILE A 65 -7.45 -5.56 -15.88
CA ILE A 65 -7.23 -4.80 -14.65
C ILE A 65 -7.85 -3.42 -14.89
N ARG A 66 -8.80 -3.01 -14.05
CA ARG A 66 -9.42 -1.69 -14.15
C ARG A 66 -8.49 -0.65 -13.55
N ASN A 67 -8.11 0.34 -14.35
CA ASN A 67 -7.28 1.46 -13.89
C ASN A 67 -8.13 2.51 -13.15
N LEU A 68 -7.45 3.44 -12.49
CA LEU A 68 -8.10 4.46 -11.67
C LEU A 68 -8.80 5.52 -12.52
N SER A 69 -8.23 5.85 -13.70
CA SER A 69 -8.83 6.83 -14.62
C SER A 69 -10.26 6.46 -15.02
N ASP A 70 -10.48 5.19 -15.41
CA ASP A 70 -11.79 4.67 -15.78
C ASP A 70 -12.74 4.63 -14.56
N GLY A 71 -12.23 4.25 -13.39
CA GLY A 71 -13.01 4.26 -12.14
C GLY A 71 -13.49 5.66 -11.75
N LEU A 72 -12.66 6.69 -11.94
CA LEU A 72 -13.03 8.09 -11.70
C LEU A 72 -14.11 8.55 -12.69
N ARG A 73 -14.02 8.17 -13.98
CA ARG A 73 -15.06 8.46 -14.98
C ARG A 73 -16.40 7.80 -14.66
N GLU A 74 -16.39 6.54 -14.23
CA GLU A 74 -17.60 5.84 -13.76
C GLU A 74 -18.23 6.55 -12.55
N ASN A 75 -17.41 7.27 -11.78
CA ASN A 75 -17.82 8.09 -10.66
C ASN A 75 -18.26 9.52 -11.05
N GLY A 76 -18.41 9.81 -12.35
CA GLY A 76 -18.88 11.09 -12.86
C GLY A 76 -17.84 12.21 -12.79
N LEU A 77 -16.56 11.86 -12.67
CA LEU A 77 -15.45 12.81 -12.68
C LEU A 77 -14.82 12.88 -14.08
N THR A 78 -14.23 14.02 -14.40
CA THR A 78 -13.42 14.23 -15.60
C THR A 78 -11.95 14.16 -15.21
N VAL A 79 -11.22 13.25 -15.83
CA VAL A 79 -9.76 13.15 -15.68
C VAL A 79 -9.11 14.08 -16.70
N ASP A 80 -8.08 14.83 -16.29
CA ASP A 80 -7.35 15.75 -17.18
C ASP A 80 -6.81 15.00 -18.41
N PRO A 81 -7.29 15.35 -19.63
CA PRO A 81 -6.92 14.62 -20.84
C PRO A 81 -5.47 14.87 -21.27
N THR A 82 -4.87 16.00 -20.87
CA THR A 82 -3.47 16.31 -21.21
C THR A 82 -2.52 15.46 -20.38
N ILE A 83 -2.82 15.32 -19.07
CA ILE A 83 -2.04 14.46 -18.19
C ILE A 83 -2.21 12.98 -18.59
N GLU A 84 -3.44 12.56 -18.86
CA GLU A 84 -3.71 11.18 -19.28
C GLU A 84 -3.01 10.83 -20.61
N ASP A 85 -3.09 11.70 -21.62
CA ASP A 85 -2.41 11.48 -22.90
C ASP A 85 -0.88 11.34 -22.70
N TRP A 86 -0.30 12.16 -21.84
CA TRP A 86 1.13 12.09 -21.52
C TRP A 86 1.53 10.76 -20.87
N TYR A 87 0.82 10.34 -19.81
CA TYR A 87 1.12 9.07 -19.12
C TYR A 87 0.84 7.85 -20.00
N THR A 88 -0.29 7.82 -20.71
CA THR A 88 -0.66 6.68 -21.56
C THR A 88 0.32 6.50 -22.72
N LYS A 89 0.82 7.59 -23.32
CA LYS A 89 1.90 7.53 -24.33
C LYS A 89 3.21 7.04 -23.73
N TYR A 90 3.60 7.52 -22.55
CA TYR A 90 4.80 7.06 -21.87
C TYR A 90 4.73 5.55 -21.56
N ILE A 91 3.61 5.08 -21.01
CA ILE A 91 3.37 3.67 -20.69
C ILE A 91 3.43 2.82 -21.97
N ALA A 92 2.75 3.24 -23.04
CA ALA A 92 2.79 2.54 -24.32
C ALA A 92 4.22 2.43 -24.88
N PHE A 93 4.99 3.52 -24.82
CA PHE A 93 6.39 3.53 -25.22
C PHE A 93 7.24 2.56 -24.39
N LYS A 94 7.14 2.62 -23.04
CA LYS A 94 7.91 1.74 -22.16
C LYS A 94 7.54 0.26 -22.30
N LYS A 95 6.26 -0.06 -22.49
CA LYS A 95 5.83 -1.44 -22.74
C LYS A 95 6.37 -1.96 -24.07
N ALA A 96 6.35 -1.14 -25.13
CA ALA A 96 6.93 -1.51 -26.41
C ALA A 96 8.46 -1.72 -26.32
N ASP A 97 9.17 -0.84 -25.62
CA ASP A 97 10.61 -0.92 -25.36
C ASP A 97 10.99 -2.19 -24.56
N ASN A 98 10.23 -2.49 -23.51
CA ASN A 98 10.43 -3.70 -22.71
C ASN A 98 10.10 -4.99 -23.48
N ALA A 99 9.12 -4.97 -24.40
CA ALA A 99 8.76 -6.13 -25.20
C ALA A 99 9.89 -6.58 -26.14
N VAL A 100 10.80 -5.68 -26.53
CA VAL A 100 11.99 -6.00 -27.33
C VAL A 100 13.01 -6.83 -26.52
N SER A 101 12.96 -6.79 -25.18
CA SER A 101 13.97 -7.39 -24.29
C SER A 101 13.50 -8.63 -23.48
N ALA A 102 12.20 -8.92 -23.39
CA ALA A 102 11.66 -9.75 -22.30
C ALA A 102 10.95 -11.08 -22.70
N ALA A 103 11.29 -11.71 -23.83
CA ALA A 103 10.45 -12.76 -24.43
C ALA A 103 10.28 -14.10 -23.64
N ARG A 104 10.97 -14.34 -22.51
CA ARG A 104 10.76 -15.58 -21.72
C ARG A 104 10.70 -15.45 -20.19
N ILE A 105 11.12 -14.32 -19.60
CA ILE A 105 11.17 -14.16 -18.12
C ILE A 105 9.87 -13.55 -17.57
N SER A 106 9.19 -12.68 -18.34
CA SER A 106 7.94 -12.02 -17.94
C SER A 106 6.78 -13.00 -17.63
N MET A 107 6.74 -14.16 -18.29
CA MET A 107 5.66 -15.13 -18.10
C MET A 107 5.67 -15.81 -16.71
N LEU A 108 6.83 -15.87 -16.02
CA LEU A 108 6.95 -16.46 -14.68
C LEU A 108 6.96 -15.40 -13.57
N LEU A 109 7.60 -14.26 -13.81
CA LEU A 109 7.86 -13.23 -12.79
C LEU A 109 6.94 -12.00 -12.91
N GLY A 110 6.00 -12.01 -13.86
CA GLY A 110 5.16 -10.85 -14.17
C GLY A 110 5.94 -9.73 -14.86
N ASP A 111 5.22 -8.72 -15.36
CA ASP A 111 5.84 -7.51 -15.87
C ASP A 111 6.32 -6.63 -14.71
N ALA A 112 7.51 -6.04 -14.87
CA ALA A 112 8.04 -5.07 -13.91
C ALA A 112 7.13 -3.83 -13.86
N VAL A 113 6.96 -3.27 -12.67
CA VAL A 113 6.27 -1.99 -12.49
C VAL A 113 7.07 -0.92 -13.24
N LEU A 114 6.38 -0.16 -14.10
CA LEU A 114 7.02 0.91 -14.85
C LEU A 114 7.42 2.04 -13.91
N SER A 115 8.69 2.45 -13.99
CA SER A 115 9.21 3.58 -13.24
C SER A 115 8.48 4.88 -13.57
N GLU A 116 8.40 5.78 -12.59
CA GLU A 116 7.83 7.11 -12.80
C GLU A 116 8.74 7.94 -13.71
N PRO A 117 8.21 8.58 -14.78
CA PRO A 117 8.98 9.52 -15.59
C PRO A 117 9.22 10.85 -14.87
N ALA A 118 10.29 11.54 -15.25
CA ALA A 118 10.46 12.94 -14.89
C ALA A 118 9.32 13.78 -15.48
N THR A 119 8.36 14.17 -14.63
CA THR A 119 7.15 14.88 -15.06
C THR A 119 7.46 16.34 -15.35
N PRO A 120 7.18 16.87 -16.56
CA PRO A 120 7.48 18.25 -16.88
C PRO A 120 6.75 19.22 -15.95
N LYS A 121 7.49 20.11 -15.28
CA LYS A 121 6.90 21.12 -14.38
C LYS A 121 5.79 21.96 -15.05
N LYS A 122 5.94 22.23 -16.35
CA LYS A 122 4.93 22.95 -17.14
C LYS A 122 3.60 22.17 -17.24
N LEU A 123 3.64 20.84 -17.33
CA LEU A 123 2.45 20.00 -17.34
C LEU A 123 1.71 20.12 -16.00
N ILE A 124 2.46 20.07 -14.89
CA ILE A 124 1.92 20.22 -13.53
C ILE A 124 1.29 21.61 -13.38
N SER A 125 2.05 22.68 -13.62
CA SER A 125 1.56 24.05 -13.39
C SER A 125 0.38 24.42 -14.30
N SER A 126 0.34 23.93 -15.55
CA SER A 126 -0.83 24.14 -16.42
C SER A 126 -2.09 23.42 -15.92
N SER A 127 -1.94 22.26 -15.26
CA SER A 127 -3.07 21.46 -14.78
C SER A 127 -3.81 22.12 -13.62
N VAL A 128 -3.12 22.93 -12.81
CA VAL A 128 -3.66 23.51 -11.57
C VAL A 128 -4.92 24.30 -11.84
N LYS A 129 -4.98 25.05 -12.95
CA LYS A 129 -6.12 25.92 -13.25
C LYS A 129 -7.41 25.11 -13.50
N ASP A 130 -7.30 24.03 -14.25
CA ASP A 130 -8.45 23.33 -14.83
C ASP A 130 -8.96 22.17 -13.96
N ASN A 131 -8.20 21.77 -12.93
CA ASN A 131 -8.53 20.65 -12.04
C ASN A 131 -8.87 21.12 -10.62
N ASP A 132 -9.80 20.44 -9.95
CA ASP A 132 -10.22 20.78 -8.58
C ASP A 132 -9.29 20.18 -7.52
N ILE A 133 -8.66 19.05 -7.86
CA ILE A 133 -7.85 18.23 -6.97
C ILE A 133 -6.80 17.45 -7.77
N ALA A 134 -5.64 17.18 -7.16
CA ALA A 134 -4.65 16.26 -7.72
C ALA A 134 -4.67 14.91 -6.99
N VAL A 135 -4.49 13.83 -7.75
CA VAL A 135 -4.29 12.47 -7.23
C VAL A 135 -2.98 11.92 -7.78
N ILE A 136 -2.13 11.36 -6.94
CA ILE A 136 -0.87 10.73 -7.32
C ILE A 136 -0.92 9.26 -6.89
N THR A 137 -0.77 8.31 -7.81
CA THR A 137 -0.64 6.90 -7.44
C THR A 137 0.82 6.46 -7.47
N ILE A 138 1.30 5.96 -6.32
CA ILE A 138 2.65 5.38 -6.17
C ILE A 138 2.49 3.87 -6.06
N GLY A 139 3.16 3.12 -6.93
CA GLY A 139 3.01 1.68 -7.01
C GLY A 139 4.30 0.91 -6.78
N ARG A 140 4.18 -0.27 -6.16
CA ARG A 140 5.26 -1.25 -5.96
C ARG A 140 4.70 -2.65 -6.09
N ASN A 141 5.44 -3.52 -6.75
CA ASN A 141 5.13 -4.93 -6.83
C ASN A 141 6.27 -5.76 -6.25
N ALA A 142 5.94 -6.97 -5.82
CA ALA A 142 6.88 -7.97 -5.34
C ALA A 142 6.31 -9.36 -5.64
N GLY A 143 7.14 -10.39 -5.54
CA GLY A 143 6.68 -11.74 -5.79
C GLY A 143 7.73 -12.79 -5.50
N GLU A 144 7.35 -14.03 -5.82
CA GLU A 144 8.12 -15.21 -5.49
C GLU A 144 9.51 -15.22 -6.15
N GLY A 145 10.52 -15.65 -5.39
CA GLY A 145 11.88 -15.85 -5.91
C GLY A 145 12.79 -14.64 -5.81
N ALA A 146 12.31 -13.48 -5.33
CA ALA A 146 13.17 -12.33 -5.07
C ALA A 146 12.66 -11.49 -3.89
N ASP A 147 13.57 -11.15 -2.97
CA ASP A 147 13.30 -10.17 -1.92
C ASP A 147 13.40 -8.74 -2.44
N ARG A 148 12.59 -7.85 -1.85
CA ARG A 148 12.66 -6.41 -2.06
C ARG A 148 13.98 -5.83 -1.56
N LYS A 149 14.38 -4.70 -2.14
CA LYS A 149 15.65 -4.00 -1.84
C LYS A 149 15.41 -2.72 -1.06
N ILE A 150 16.41 -2.31 -0.29
CA ILE A 150 16.41 -1.04 0.46
C ILE A 150 16.72 0.20 -0.41
N THR A 151 16.68 0.04 -1.72
CA THR A 151 17.07 1.06 -2.71
C THR A 151 15.91 1.99 -3.08
N ASN A 152 16.24 3.12 -3.70
CA ASN A 152 15.27 3.99 -4.37
C ASN A 152 14.47 3.21 -5.42
N GLY A 153 13.16 3.43 -5.45
CA GLY A 153 12.24 2.72 -6.35
C GLY A 153 11.73 1.38 -5.81
N ASP A 154 12.14 0.99 -4.61
CA ASP A 154 11.58 -0.16 -3.88
C ASP A 154 11.16 0.28 -2.47
N TRP A 155 12.07 0.24 -1.48
CA TRP A 155 11.81 0.72 -0.12
C TRP A 155 11.52 2.23 -0.05
N THR A 156 12.34 3.05 -0.70
CA THR A 156 12.16 4.51 -0.76
C THR A 156 11.58 4.94 -2.11
N LEU A 157 11.00 6.14 -2.15
CA LEU A 157 10.62 6.78 -3.41
C LEU A 157 11.84 7.02 -4.32
N THR A 158 11.66 6.98 -5.64
CA THR A 158 12.69 7.43 -6.59
C THR A 158 12.87 8.95 -6.51
N ALA A 159 13.88 9.48 -7.21
CA ALA A 159 14.04 10.92 -7.32
C ALA A 159 12.85 11.56 -8.06
N GLU A 160 12.39 10.91 -9.13
CA GLU A 160 11.26 11.34 -9.97
C GLU A 160 9.94 11.31 -9.20
N GLU A 161 9.69 10.29 -8.39
CA GLU A 161 8.49 10.21 -7.54
C GLU A 161 8.48 11.29 -6.44
N ARG A 162 9.64 11.54 -5.80
CA ARG A 162 9.77 12.63 -4.82
C ARG A 162 9.57 13.98 -5.46
N GLU A 163 10.18 14.21 -6.62
CA GLU A 163 10.04 15.46 -7.36
C GLU A 163 8.60 15.68 -7.85
N LEU A 164 7.94 14.64 -8.35
CA LEU A 164 6.53 14.70 -8.73
C LEU A 164 5.67 15.08 -7.52
N LEU A 165 5.80 14.35 -6.41
CA LEU A 165 5.02 14.59 -5.19
C LEU A 165 5.23 16.02 -4.68
N GLN A 166 6.48 16.48 -4.59
CA GLN A 166 6.80 17.83 -4.13
C GLN A 166 6.22 18.88 -5.07
N ASN A 167 6.50 18.81 -6.37
CA ASN A 167 6.04 19.82 -7.33
C ASN A 167 4.52 19.88 -7.44
N VAL A 168 3.82 18.74 -7.45
CA VAL A 168 2.34 18.72 -7.48
C VAL A 168 1.78 19.30 -6.19
N THR A 169 2.32 18.93 -5.04
CA THR A 169 1.90 19.47 -3.74
C THR A 169 2.07 20.98 -3.69
N ASP A 170 3.27 21.49 -4.02
CA ASP A 170 3.57 22.91 -3.98
C ASP A 170 2.63 23.73 -4.88
N GLU A 171 2.44 23.30 -6.14
CA GLU A 171 1.62 24.01 -7.13
C GLU A 171 0.12 23.97 -6.78
N TYR A 172 -0.40 22.84 -6.30
CA TYR A 172 -1.81 22.74 -5.90
C TYR A 172 -2.09 23.48 -4.59
N HIS A 173 -1.20 23.37 -3.60
CA HIS A 173 -1.33 24.10 -2.32
C HIS A 173 -1.23 25.61 -2.52
N ALA A 174 -0.35 26.09 -3.42
CA ALA A 174 -0.28 27.51 -3.77
C ALA A 174 -1.61 28.04 -4.35
N ALA A 175 -2.41 27.19 -4.98
CA ALA A 175 -3.75 27.51 -5.46
C ALA A 175 -4.88 27.19 -4.45
N GLY A 176 -4.54 26.76 -3.23
CA GLY A 176 -5.51 26.35 -2.20
C GLY A 176 -6.25 25.04 -2.51
N LYS A 177 -5.70 24.22 -3.40
CA LYS A 177 -6.26 22.93 -3.84
C LYS A 177 -5.59 21.78 -3.10
N LYS A 178 -6.30 20.66 -3.01
CA LYS A 178 -5.87 19.48 -2.25
C LYS A 178 -5.08 18.50 -3.13
N VAL A 179 -4.23 17.71 -2.49
CA VAL A 179 -3.48 16.60 -3.11
C VAL A 179 -3.71 15.30 -2.35
N VAL A 180 -4.00 14.23 -3.06
CA VAL A 180 -4.21 12.89 -2.51
C VAL A 180 -3.18 11.92 -3.08
N VAL A 181 -2.55 11.13 -2.21
CA VAL A 181 -1.70 10.01 -2.62
C VAL A 181 -2.46 8.69 -2.45
N VAL A 182 -2.43 7.85 -3.49
CA VAL A 182 -2.88 6.46 -3.44
C VAL A 182 -1.65 5.55 -3.47
N LEU A 183 -1.51 4.69 -2.46
CA LEU A 183 -0.45 3.68 -2.41
C LEU A 183 -0.97 2.35 -2.95
N ASN A 184 -0.58 2.00 -4.17
CA ASN A 184 -0.88 0.71 -4.81
C ASN A 184 0.34 -0.23 -4.67
N ILE A 185 0.62 -0.64 -3.43
CA ILE A 185 1.85 -1.34 -3.05
C ILE A 185 1.57 -2.72 -2.47
N GLY A 186 2.40 -3.71 -2.80
CA GLY A 186 2.32 -5.07 -2.25
C GLY A 186 2.98 -5.27 -0.88
N GLY A 187 3.72 -4.28 -0.38
CA GLY A 187 4.41 -4.33 0.91
C GLY A 187 4.83 -2.94 1.39
N VAL A 188 5.18 -2.82 2.67
CA VAL A 188 5.55 -1.55 3.32
C VAL A 188 6.64 -0.81 2.55
N ILE A 189 6.48 0.51 2.39
CA ILE A 189 7.55 1.41 1.92
C ILE A 189 7.81 2.49 2.97
N GLU A 190 8.94 3.17 2.85
CA GLU A 190 9.26 4.36 3.62
C GLU A 190 8.22 5.46 3.33
N THR A 191 7.66 6.04 4.40
CA THR A 191 6.62 7.08 4.31
C THR A 191 6.91 8.31 5.17
N ALA A 192 7.79 8.20 6.16
CA ALA A 192 8.04 9.25 7.14
C ALA A 192 8.63 10.52 6.50
N SER A 193 9.44 10.37 5.44
CA SER A 193 10.11 11.50 4.77
C SER A 193 9.19 12.39 3.93
N TRP A 194 7.97 11.93 3.62
CA TRP A 194 7.09 12.62 2.66
C TRP A 194 5.60 12.61 3.02
N LYS A 195 5.14 11.82 4.01
CA LYS A 195 3.71 11.69 4.34
C LYS A 195 3.03 13.00 4.73
N ASP A 196 3.81 14.01 5.12
CA ASP A 196 3.28 15.30 5.50
C ASP A 196 2.98 16.21 4.29
N LEU A 197 3.48 15.89 3.09
CA LEU A 197 3.24 16.65 1.86
C LEU A 197 1.77 16.60 1.40
N PRO A 198 1.18 15.43 1.09
CA PRO A 198 -0.20 15.39 0.59
C PRO A 198 -1.22 15.60 1.71
N ASP A 199 -2.43 16.03 1.37
CA ASP A 199 -3.53 16.20 2.32
C ASP A 199 -4.19 14.87 2.71
N ALA A 200 -4.12 13.85 1.85
CA ALA A 200 -4.59 12.51 2.21
C ALA A 200 -3.71 11.41 1.61
N ILE A 201 -3.66 10.27 2.30
CA ILE A 201 -2.96 9.06 1.87
C ILE A 201 -3.90 7.89 2.04
N LEU A 202 -4.23 7.22 0.93
CA LEU A 202 -5.03 6.01 0.89
C LEU A 202 -4.16 4.83 0.47
N LEU A 203 -4.02 3.85 1.36
CA LEU A 203 -3.35 2.60 1.05
C LEU A 203 -4.34 1.61 0.44
N ALA A 204 -4.17 1.38 -0.87
CA ALA A 204 -5.01 0.50 -1.66
C ALA A 204 -4.54 -0.96 -1.64
N TRP A 205 -3.28 -1.21 -1.27
CA TRP A 205 -2.63 -2.50 -1.45
C TRP A 205 -2.66 -2.94 -2.92
N THR A 206 -2.97 -4.20 -3.19
CA THR A 206 -3.14 -4.79 -4.53
C THR A 206 -4.42 -5.66 -4.57
N PRO A 207 -5.61 -5.05 -4.51
CA PRO A 207 -6.86 -5.73 -4.17
C PRO A 207 -7.57 -6.37 -5.38
N GLY A 208 -6.80 -6.94 -6.31
CA GLY A 208 -7.35 -7.63 -7.48
C GLY A 208 -7.73 -6.72 -8.65
N GLN A 209 -8.49 -7.30 -9.59
CA GLN A 209 -8.75 -6.72 -10.90
C GLN A 209 -9.68 -5.48 -10.91
N GLU A 210 -10.44 -5.26 -9.84
CA GLU A 210 -11.36 -4.11 -9.69
C GLU A 210 -10.72 -2.92 -8.94
N VAL A 211 -9.40 -2.97 -8.71
CA VAL A 211 -8.67 -1.99 -7.88
C VAL A 211 -9.00 -0.54 -8.22
N GLY A 212 -8.96 -0.14 -9.49
CA GLY A 212 -9.19 1.26 -9.87
C GLY A 212 -10.60 1.77 -9.59
N TYR A 213 -11.60 0.91 -9.76
CA TYR A 213 -13.00 1.26 -9.47
C TYR A 213 -13.23 1.33 -7.96
N THR A 214 -12.70 0.35 -7.22
CA THR A 214 -12.80 0.33 -5.75
C THR A 214 -12.16 1.57 -5.12
N VAL A 215 -10.96 1.93 -5.58
CA VAL A 215 -10.27 3.15 -5.14
C VAL A 215 -11.10 4.38 -5.49
N ALA A 216 -11.61 4.50 -6.72
CA ALA A 216 -12.44 5.64 -7.12
C ALA A 216 -13.73 5.78 -6.29
N ASP A 217 -14.39 4.68 -5.96
CA ASP A 217 -15.59 4.67 -5.12
C ASP A 217 -15.29 5.16 -3.69
N VAL A 218 -14.15 4.77 -3.13
CA VAL A 218 -13.68 5.28 -1.84
C VAL A 218 -13.31 6.77 -1.94
N LEU A 219 -12.54 7.18 -2.95
CA LEU A 219 -12.15 8.57 -3.15
C LEU A 219 -13.37 9.50 -3.28
N LYS A 220 -14.43 9.10 -3.99
CA LYS A 220 -15.68 9.89 -4.12
C LYS A 220 -16.62 9.73 -2.92
N GLY A 221 -16.38 8.75 -2.05
CA GLY A 221 -17.21 8.48 -0.87
C GLY A 221 -18.51 7.73 -1.17
N LYS A 222 -18.58 6.98 -2.29
CA LYS A 222 -19.61 5.96 -2.52
C LYS A 222 -19.40 4.74 -1.61
N SER A 223 -18.14 4.46 -1.27
CA SER A 223 -17.74 3.54 -0.20
C SER A 223 -16.92 4.30 0.87
N TYR A 224 -16.52 3.61 1.93
CA TYR A 224 -15.72 4.16 3.01
C TYR A 224 -14.54 3.22 3.36
N PRO A 225 -13.36 3.75 3.69
CA PRO A 225 -12.26 2.94 4.19
C PRO A 225 -12.58 2.50 5.63
N SER A 226 -12.35 1.22 5.90
CA SER A 226 -12.46 0.65 7.25
C SER A 226 -11.30 -0.28 7.59
N GLY A 227 -10.32 -0.44 6.68
CA GLY A 227 -9.16 -1.27 6.92
C GLY A 227 -8.28 -0.67 8.02
N LYS A 228 -7.60 -1.55 8.75
CA LYS A 228 -6.54 -1.22 9.70
C LYS A 228 -5.27 -1.95 9.29
N LEU A 229 -4.11 -1.35 9.59
CA LEU A 229 -2.81 -1.89 9.19
C LEU A 229 -2.52 -3.25 9.87
N PRO A 230 -2.27 -4.33 9.11
CA PRO A 230 -1.83 -5.61 9.66
C PRO A 230 -0.32 -5.64 9.98
N MET A 231 0.39 -4.55 9.72
CA MET A 231 1.84 -4.43 9.84
C MET A 231 2.24 -3.01 10.25
N THR A 232 3.28 -2.88 11.05
CA THR A 232 3.86 -1.57 11.40
C THR A 232 4.58 -0.98 10.20
N PHE A 233 4.38 0.32 9.93
CA PHE A 233 5.19 1.10 9.00
C PHE A 233 6.30 1.79 9.80
N PRO A 234 7.57 1.35 9.72
CA PRO A 234 8.66 1.96 10.48
C PRO A 234 9.08 3.30 9.88
N VAL A 235 9.83 4.10 10.66
CA VAL A 235 10.42 5.36 10.17
C VAL A 235 11.61 5.06 9.25
N ASN A 236 12.50 4.16 9.67
CA ASN A 236 13.63 3.69 8.89
C ASN A 236 13.60 2.16 8.72
N TYR A 237 14.20 1.65 7.64
CA TYR A 237 14.36 0.21 7.45
C TYR A 237 15.11 -0.45 8.61
N PHE A 238 16.16 0.20 9.11
CA PHE A 238 16.98 -0.32 10.20
C PHE A 238 16.36 -0.17 11.60
N ASP A 239 15.15 0.40 11.70
CA ASP A 239 14.36 0.32 12.93
C ASP A 239 13.67 -1.05 13.06
N ILE A 240 13.60 -1.84 11.98
CA ILE A 240 13.03 -3.19 11.99
C ILE A 240 14.03 -4.11 12.71
N PRO A 241 13.64 -4.83 13.78
CA PRO A 241 14.60 -5.60 14.58
C PRO A 241 15.25 -6.74 13.77
N SER A 242 14.53 -7.32 12.80
CA SER A 242 15.04 -8.37 11.94
C SER A 242 15.96 -7.86 10.81
N SER A 243 16.04 -6.55 10.54
CA SER A 243 16.83 -6.03 9.41
C SER A 243 18.33 -6.35 9.53
N PHE A 244 18.84 -6.47 10.75
CA PHE A 244 20.26 -6.79 11.00
C PHE A 244 20.64 -8.23 10.68
N ASN A 245 19.65 -9.12 10.60
CA ASN A 245 19.84 -10.53 10.27
C ASN A 245 19.16 -10.92 8.96
N PHE A 246 18.55 -9.97 8.25
CA PHE A 246 17.91 -10.23 6.97
C PHE A 246 18.83 -9.79 5.81
N PRO A 247 18.98 -10.60 4.74
CA PRO A 247 19.86 -10.29 3.62
C PRO A 247 19.39 -9.04 2.84
N TYR A 248 19.94 -7.87 3.17
CA TYR A 248 19.64 -6.62 2.46
C TYR A 248 20.71 -6.21 1.44
N GLU A 249 21.97 -6.67 1.58
CA GLU A 249 23.08 -6.38 0.65
C GLU A 249 23.34 -7.48 -0.39
N VAL A 250 22.67 -8.63 -0.28
CA VAL A 250 22.89 -9.74 -1.21
C VAL A 250 22.40 -9.33 -2.60
N SER A 251 23.34 -9.04 -3.49
CA SER A 251 23.09 -8.62 -4.86
C SER A 251 22.51 -9.79 -5.66
N SER A 252 21.55 -9.46 -6.52
CA SER A 252 20.87 -10.36 -7.45
C SER A 252 21.91 -11.15 -8.25
N GLY A 253 22.04 -12.42 -7.87
CA GLY A 253 23.06 -13.37 -8.32
C GLY A 253 22.94 -14.69 -7.58
N SER A 254 22.40 -14.66 -6.35
CA SER A 254 21.85 -15.81 -5.63
C SER A 254 20.42 -16.14 -6.09
N GLY A 255 20.19 -16.24 -7.39
CA GLY A 255 18.99 -16.93 -7.87
C GLY A 255 18.96 -18.33 -7.26
N PHE A 256 17.77 -18.89 -7.06
CA PHE A 256 17.60 -20.26 -6.58
C PHE A 256 18.57 -21.19 -7.33
N ASP A 257 19.61 -21.68 -6.66
CA ASP A 257 20.61 -22.54 -7.27
C ASP A 257 20.00 -23.93 -7.47
N PHE A 258 19.24 -24.07 -8.55
CA PHE A 258 18.65 -25.33 -9.00
C PHE A 258 19.70 -26.44 -9.08
N SER A 259 20.96 -26.11 -9.39
CA SER A 259 22.04 -27.09 -9.47
C SER A 259 22.48 -27.62 -8.10
N SER A 260 22.51 -26.77 -7.06
CA SER A 260 22.74 -27.21 -5.67
C SER A 260 21.57 -28.02 -5.12
N PHE A 261 20.33 -27.68 -5.50
CA PHE A 261 19.13 -28.40 -5.05
C PHE A 261 19.11 -29.88 -5.49
N PHE A 262 19.63 -30.17 -6.69
CA PHE A 262 19.68 -31.54 -7.24
C PHE A 262 21.02 -32.27 -7.04
N SER A 263 22.11 -31.57 -6.70
CA SER A 263 23.46 -32.17 -6.68
C SER A 263 23.87 -32.81 -5.34
N GLY A 264 23.11 -32.60 -4.26
CA GLY A 264 23.34 -33.25 -2.96
C GLY A 264 24.72 -32.95 -2.32
N ARG A 265 25.45 -31.94 -2.79
CA ARG A 265 26.79 -31.61 -2.29
C ARG A 265 26.69 -30.87 -0.95
N LYS A 266 27.37 -31.39 0.08
CA LYS A 266 27.53 -30.70 1.36
C LYS A 266 28.55 -29.56 1.21
N LYS A 267 28.12 -28.33 1.46
CA LYS A 267 28.96 -27.13 1.61
C LYS A 267 28.80 -26.61 3.05
N GLU A 268 29.81 -25.91 3.56
CA GLU A 268 29.68 -25.18 4.83
C GLU A 268 28.51 -24.18 4.74
N PRO A 269 27.61 -24.15 5.73
CA PRO A 269 26.45 -23.26 5.70
C PRO A 269 26.91 -21.81 5.77
N LYS A 270 26.42 -20.99 4.84
CA LYS A 270 26.70 -19.56 4.79
C LYS A 270 25.54 -18.78 5.39
N LYS A 271 25.84 -17.89 6.35
CA LYS A 271 24.86 -16.92 6.88
C LYS A 271 24.30 -16.10 5.69
N ASP A 272 23.02 -15.75 5.77
CA ASP A 272 22.28 -14.93 4.79
C ASP A 272 22.07 -15.61 3.42
N ILE A 273 22.47 -16.87 3.28
CA ILE A 273 22.24 -17.72 2.08
C ILE A 273 21.58 -19.04 2.49
N ASP A 274 22.20 -19.75 3.43
CA ASP A 274 21.76 -21.08 3.88
C ASP A 274 21.02 -21.01 5.22
N TYR A 275 21.28 -20.00 6.05
CA TYR A 275 20.58 -19.75 7.31
C TYR A 275 20.53 -18.26 7.68
N ILE A 276 19.54 -17.89 8.50
CA ILE A 276 19.37 -16.57 9.13
C ILE A 276 19.15 -16.79 10.62
N ASN A 277 19.75 -15.97 11.47
CA ASN A 277 19.55 -16.00 12.92
C ASN A 277 18.40 -15.07 13.31
N TYR A 278 17.34 -15.61 13.89
CA TYR A 278 16.17 -14.84 14.35
C TYR A 278 16.46 -14.30 15.76
N GLU A 279 17.48 -13.44 15.87
CA GLU A 279 17.95 -12.90 17.16
C GLU A 279 16.92 -12.00 17.84
N GLU A 280 16.00 -11.41 17.06
CA GLU A 280 14.87 -10.64 17.56
C GLU A 280 13.89 -11.50 18.37
N GLY A 281 13.94 -12.83 18.24
CA GLY A 281 13.10 -13.75 19.00
C GLY A 281 11.62 -13.42 18.83
N ILE A 282 10.93 -13.16 19.93
CA ILE A 282 9.49 -12.79 19.93
C ILE A 282 9.24 -11.32 19.60
N TRP A 283 10.29 -10.50 19.52
CA TRP A 283 10.22 -9.06 19.28
C TRP A 283 10.11 -8.77 17.79
N VAL A 284 9.00 -9.22 17.18
CA VAL A 284 8.69 -9.00 15.76
C VAL A 284 7.56 -7.99 15.62
N GLY A 285 7.72 -7.02 14.71
CA GLY A 285 6.71 -6.00 14.41
C GLY A 285 6.33 -5.20 15.65
N TYR A 286 5.03 -4.98 15.87
CA TYR A 286 4.53 -4.12 16.96
C TYR A 286 5.01 -4.54 18.36
N ARG A 287 5.34 -5.83 18.57
CA ARG A 287 5.89 -6.30 19.86
C ARG A 287 7.20 -5.60 20.17
N TYR A 288 8.09 -5.46 19.19
CA TYR A 288 9.33 -4.71 19.35
C TYR A 288 9.08 -3.21 19.45
N PHE A 289 8.41 -2.61 18.47
CA PHE A 289 8.24 -1.16 18.40
C PHE A 289 7.57 -0.59 19.66
N THR A 290 6.53 -1.29 20.17
CA THR A 290 5.81 -0.86 21.38
C THR A 290 6.68 -1.02 22.63
N THR A 291 7.36 -2.16 22.79
CA THR A 291 8.17 -2.46 23.98
C THR A 291 9.43 -1.60 24.03
N ALA A 292 10.11 -1.43 22.90
CA ALA A 292 11.30 -0.60 22.74
C ALA A 292 10.97 0.90 22.67
N LYS A 293 9.68 1.28 22.59
CA LYS A 293 9.21 2.66 22.41
C LYS A 293 9.87 3.35 21.20
N LYS A 294 10.08 2.59 20.12
CA LYS A 294 10.61 3.11 18.86
C LYS A 294 9.51 3.82 18.09
N GLU A 295 9.83 4.98 17.53
CA GLU A 295 8.90 5.73 16.70
C GLU A 295 8.55 4.95 15.42
N VAL A 296 7.32 5.12 14.95
CA VAL A 296 6.79 4.47 13.76
C VAL A 296 6.10 5.51 12.89
N SER A 297 6.15 5.32 11.58
CA SER A 297 5.38 6.16 10.67
C SER A 297 3.88 5.93 10.82
N TYR A 298 3.47 4.65 10.88
CA TYR A 298 2.13 4.23 11.25
C TYR A 298 2.18 2.95 12.10
N PRO A 299 1.48 2.89 13.25
CA PRO A 299 1.49 1.71 14.10
C PRO A 299 0.63 0.58 13.52
N PHE A 300 0.87 -0.65 13.98
CA PHE A 300 -0.05 -1.78 13.78
C PHE A 300 -1.46 -1.41 14.28
N GLY A 301 -2.50 -1.84 13.56
CA GLY A 301 -3.89 -1.52 13.88
C GLY A 301 -4.33 -0.10 13.51
N TYR A 302 -3.46 0.71 12.91
CA TYR A 302 -3.82 2.07 12.49
C TYR A 302 -4.67 2.09 11.22
N GLY A 303 -5.67 2.98 11.19
CA GLY A 303 -6.46 3.27 10.01
C GLY A 303 -7.61 4.22 10.34
N LEU A 304 -7.74 5.28 9.54
CA LEU A 304 -8.76 6.31 9.70
C LEU A 304 -10.07 5.92 9.00
N SER A 305 -11.13 6.67 9.30
CA SER A 305 -12.43 6.56 8.66
C SER A 305 -12.94 7.93 8.21
N TYR A 306 -13.96 7.96 7.35
CA TYR A 306 -14.69 9.19 6.99
C TYR A 306 -15.72 9.62 8.05
N THR A 307 -15.89 8.82 9.10
CA THR A 307 -16.73 9.13 10.25
C THR A 307 -15.92 8.99 11.53
N SER A 308 -16.51 9.39 12.66
CA SER A 308 -15.91 9.24 13.99
C SER A 308 -16.65 8.18 14.79
N PHE A 309 -15.90 7.49 15.66
CA PHE A 309 -16.44 6.48 16.56
C PHE A 309 -16.09 6.82 18.01
N GLN A 310 -17.05 6.64 18.90
CA GLN A 310 -16.85 6.73 20.34
C GLN A 310 -16.87 5.33 20.94
N TYR A 311 -15.86 5.04 21.75
CA TYR A 311 -15.78 3.83 22.55
C TYR A 311 -16.48 4.08 23.89
N GLY A 312 -17.42 3.19 24.23
CA GLY A 312 -18.04 3.15 25.55
C GLY A 312 -17.10 2.61 26.62
N LYS A 313 -17.59 2.48 27.85
CA LYS A 313 -16.82 1.89 28.94
C LYS A 313 -16.61 0.38 28.67
N PRO A 314 -15.36 -0.12 28.57
CA PRO A 314 -15.13 -1.54 28.40
C PRO A 314 -15.48 -2.32 29.67
N SER A 315 -15.90 -3.58 29.50
CA SER A 315 -16.13 -4.54 30.58
C SER A 315 -15.34 -5.80 30.29
N VAL A 316 -14.58 -6.26 31.28
CA VAL A 316 -13.83 -7.52 31.24
C VAL A 316 -14.32 -8.41 32.38
N LYS A 317 -14.63 -9.67 32.07
CA LYS A 317 -15.01 -10.70 33.03
C LYS A 317 -14.06 -11.88 32.88
N VAL A 318 -13.65 -12.42 34.02
CA VAL A 318 -12.90 -13.67 34.10
C VAL A 318 -13.79 -14.67 34.81
N ASP A 319 -14.07 -15.82 34.19
CA ASP A 319 -14.85 -16.88 34.82
C ASP A 319 -13.97 -17.75 35.74
N LYS A 320 -14.58 -18.77 36.36
CA LYS A 320 -13.90 -19.66 37.31
C LYS A 320 -12.84 -20.54 36.65
N ASP A 321 -12.94 -20.75 35.34
CA ASP A 321 -12.03 -21.55 34.53
C ASP A 321 -10.88 -20.69 33.95
N GLY A 322 -10.90 -19.38 34.21
CA GLY A 322 -9.90 -18.43 33.73
C GLY A 322 -10.18 -17.87 32.34
N ASN A 323 -11.35 -18.14 31.73
CA ASN A 323 -11.69 -17.57 30.44
C ASN A 323 -11.98 -16.08 30.57
N ILE A 324 -11.43 -15.30 29.64
CA ILE A 324 -11.59 -13.84 29.60
C ILE A 324 -12.65 -13.49 28.56
N SER A 325 -13.70 -12.78 28.98
CA SER A 325 -14.69 -12.17 28.11
C SER A 325 -14.59 -10.65 28.20
N ALA A 326 -14.23 -10.00 27.10
CA ALA A 326 -14.17 -8.55 26.99
C ALA A 326 -15.30 -8.04 26.08
N SER A 327 -15.90 -6.91 26.45
CA SER A 327 -16.95 -6.26 25.68
C SER A 327 -16.80 -4.74 25.74
N VAL A 328 -17.10 -4.07 24.63
CA VAL A 328 -17.15 -2.62 24.54
C VAL A 328 -18.22 -2.22 23.53
N THR A 329 -19.01 -1.21 23.85
CA THR A 329 -19.98 -0.63 22.91
C THR A 329 -19.28 0.39 22.04
N ILE A 330 -19.49 0.34 20.72
CA ILE A 330 -19.01 1.33 19.77
C ILE A 330 -20.20 2.09 19.20
N THR A 331 -20.10 3.42 19.17
CA THR A 331 -21.12 4.28 18.57
C THR A 331 -20.51 5.13 17.46
N ASN A 332 -21.10 5.09 16.27
CA ASN A 332 -20.76 6.03 15.21
C ASN A 332 -21.34 7.41 15.56
N THR A 333 -20.48 8.38 15.78
CA THR A 333 -20.82 9.76 16.19
C THR A 333 -20.75 10.76 15.05
N GLY A 334 -20.25 10.36 13.89
CA GLY A 334 -20.16 11.22 12.72
C GLY A 334 -21.40 11.17 11.83
N LYS A 335 -21.30 11.82 10.67
CA LYS A 335 -22.41 11.99 9.71
C LYS A 335 -22.42 10.96 8.58
N ARG A 336 -21.44 10.07 8.55
CA ARG A 336 -21.28 9.07 7.48
C ARG A 336 -21.39 7.68 8.06
N THR A 337 -21.93 6.76 7.27
CA THR A 337 -21.82 5.33 7.57
C THR A 337 -20.34 4.93 7.57
N GLY A 338 -19.97 4.03 8.48
CA GLY A 338 -18.63 3.48 8.57
C GLY A 338 -18.63 2.23 9.44
N LYS A 339 -17.55 1.45 9.33
CA LYS A 339 -17.22 0.34 10.23
C LYS A 339 -15.99 0.69 11.06
N GLU A 340 -15.92 0.14 12.26
CA GLU A 340 -14.77 0.28 13.16
C GLU A 340 -14.32 -1.10 13.63
N ILE A 341 -12.99 -1.30 13.63
CA ILE A 341 -12.36 -2.51 14.15
C ILE A 341 -11.95 -2.26 15.60
N VAL A 342 -12.44 -3.10 16.51
CA VAL A 342 -12.06 -3.07 17.93
C VAL A 342 -10.91 -4.05 18.16
N GLU A 343 -9.81 -3.55 18.70
CA GLU A 343 -8.59 -4.33 18.95
C GLU A 343 -8.38 -4.50 20.46
N LEU A 344 -8.25 -5.74 20.93
CA LEU A 344 -7.98 -6.07 22.32
C LEU A 344 -6.52 -6.51 22.48
N TYR A 345 -5.73 -5.72 23.21
CA TYR A 345 -4.34 -6.03 23.54
C TYR A 345 -4.23 -6.48 25.00
N VAL A 346 -3.41 -7.50 25.26
CA VAL A 346 -3.15 -8.01 26.61
C VAL A 346 -1.69 -7.74 26.96
N LEU A 347 -1.46 -6.98 28.04
CA LEU A 347 -0.15 -6.81 28.63
C LEU A 347 0.05 -7.88 29.71
N ALA A 348 0.96 -8.81 29.46
CA ALA A 348 1.36 -9.78 30.47
C ALA A 348 2.21 -9.11 31.56
N PRO A 349 2.20 -9.62 32.81
CA PRO A 349 3.10 -9.14 33.86
C PRO A 349 4.57 -9.23 33.44
N GLU A 350 5.39 -8.31 33.96
CA GLU A 350 6.84 -8.31 33.70
C GLU A 350 7.46 -9.64 34.12
N SER A 351 8.31 -10.18 33.24
CA SER A 351 9.02 -11.44 33.43
C SER A 351 10.39 -11.32 32.75
N PRO A 352 11.44 -12.01 33.25
CA PRO A 352 12.75 -12.06 32.58
C PRO A 352 12.68 -12.57 31.12
N VAL A 353 11.61 -13.28 30.75
CA VAL A 353 11.35 -13.74 29.36
C VAL A 353 10.98 -12.58 28.42
N GLN A 354 10.63 -11.41 28.97
CA GLN A 354 10.22 -10.19 28.24
C GLN A 354 11.34 -9.15 28.12
N GLU A 355 12.60 -9.48 28.45
CA GLU A 355 13.71 -8.58 28.13
C GLU A 355 13.97 -8.56 26.61
N ILE A 356 14.14 -7.36 26.06
CA ILE A 356 14.53 -7.19 24.66
C ILE A 356 15.98 -7.67 24.53
N SER A 357 16.17 -8.82 23.88
CA SER A 357 17.48 -9.39 23.58
C SER A 357 18.26 -8.59 22.53
N VAL A 358 17.58 -7.73 21.78
CA VAL A 358 18.13 -6.92 20.68
C VAL A 358 17.85 -5.44 20.93
N THR A 359 18.63 -4.82 21.81
CA THR A 359 18.68 -3.35 21.92
C THR A 359 19.83 -2.87 21.05
N ARG A 360 19.55 -2.47 19.81
CA ARG A 360 20.55 -1.88 18.91
C ARG A 360 20.08 -0.56 18.33
#